data_AF-A0A9W9YX47-F1
#
_entry.id   AF-A0A9W9YX47-F1
#
_cell.length_a   1.000
_cell.length_b   1.000
_cell.length_c   1.000
_cell.angle_alpha   90.00
_cell.angle_beta   90.00
_cell.angle_gamma   90.00
#
_symmetry.space_group_name_H-M   'P 1'
#
loop_
_entity.id
_entity.type
_entity.pdbx_description
1 polymer ?
#
loop_
_entity_poly.entity_id
_entity_poly.type
_entity_poly.pdbx_seq_one_letter_code
_entity_poly.pdbx_strand_id
1 'polypeptide(L)'
;MHHKVIAHQMCAVQMLGWLNKITNYSDGLRRILCNTVVPKEDCDLLGRVLLADSTLWKVARAHTHKLFMNTMLMDPVGKRAFAIHFTKHYSQLQTDFVEDDHEHQCLSE
;
A
#
# COMPACT_ATOMS: atom_id res chain seq x y z
N MET A 1 12.06 13.54 -19.65
CA MET A 1 12.00 13.12 -18.23
C MET A 1 10.70 12.38 -17.90
N HIS A 2 9.52 12.91 -18.25
CA HIS A 2 8.20 12.34 -17.93
C HIS A 2 7.95 10.88 -18.40
N HIS A 3 8.30 10.53 -19.64
CA HIS A 3 8.08 9.19 -20.19
C HIS A 3 8.80 8.07 -19.42
N LYS A 4 10.01 8.35 -18.90
CA LYS A 4 10.75 7.38 -18.09
C LYS A 4 10.03 7.14 -16.76
N VAL A 5 9.55 8.19 -16.10
CA VAL A 5 8.83 8.10 -14.83
C VAL A 5 7.54 7.27 -14.98
N ILE A 6 6.75 7.56 -16.02
CA ILE A 6 5.53 6.80 -16.35
C ILE A 6 5.85 5.31 -16.54
N ALA A 7 6.91 4.99 -17.32
CA ALA A 7 7.28 3.60 -17.56
C ALA A 7 7.62 2.84 -16.27
N HIS A 8 8.33 3.48 -15.33
CA HIS A 8 8.63 2.89 -14.02
C HIS A 8 7.37 2.70 -13.17
N GLN A 9 6.46 3.69 -13.17
CA GLN A 9 5.18 3.59 -12.45
C GLN A 9 4.32 2.45 -13.02
N MET A 10 4.22 2.33 -14.33
CA MET A 10 3.51 1.22 -14.98
C MET A 10 4.14 -0.15 -14.65
N CYS A 11 5.47 -0.24 -14.68
CA CYS A 11 6.18 -1.45 -14.28
C CYS A 11 5.88 -1.82 -12.82
N ALA A 12 5.92 -0.86 -11.90
CA ALA A 12 5.58 -1.07 -10.50
C ALA A 12 4.12 -1.54 -10.31
N VAL A 13 3.17 -0.96 -11.04
CA VAL A 13 1.76 -1.39 -11.04
C VAL A 13 1.62 -2.84 -11.54
N GLN A 14 2.32 -3.21 -12.61
CA GLN A 14 2.31 -4.58 -13.12
C GLN A 14 2.91 -5.57 -12.10
N MET A 15 4.00 -5.19 -11.43
CA MET A 15 4.61 -5.98 -10.36
C MET A 15 3.65 -6.14 -9.17
N LEU A 16 2.97 -5.09 -8.73
CA LEU A 16 1.96 -5.16 -7.67
C LEU A 16 0.79 -6.08 -8.05
N GLY A 17 0.33 -5.99 -9.31
CA GLY A 17 -0.70 -6.90 -9.83
C GLY A 17 -0.22 -8.36 -9.86
N TRP A 18 1.04 -8.60 -10.22
CA TRP A 18 1.65 -9.92 -10.20
C TRP A 18 1.83 -10.46 -8.78
N LEU A 19 2.28 -9.64 -7.83
CA LEU A 19 2.38 -10.01 -6.41
C LEU A 19 1.03 -10.43 -5.86
N ASN A 20 -0.04 -9.69 -6.16
CA ASN A 20 -1.40 -10.07 -5.78
C ASN A 20 -1.82 -11.45 -6.33
N LYS A 21 -1.41 -11.78 -7.55
CA LYS A 21 -1.68 -13.11 -8.12
C LYS A 21 -0.87 -14.18 -7.40
N ILE A 22 0.42 -13.95 -7.17
CA ILE A 22 1.31 -14.97 -6.60
C ILE A 22 0.94 -15.33 -5.16
N THR A 23 0.50 -14.34 -4.38
CA THR A 23 0.05 -14.54 -3.00
C THR A 23 -1.21 -15.38 -2.89
N ASN A 24 -1.99 -15.52 -3.98
CA ASN A 24 -3.18 -16.37 -3.97
C ASN A 24 -2.87 -17.86 -4.22
N TYR A 25 -1.66 -18.20 -4.70
CA TYR A 25 -1.30 -19.59 -4.98
C TYR A 25 -0.73 -20.34 -3.76
N SER A 26 -0.18 -19.63 -2.76
CA SER A 26 0.49 -20.27 -1.64
C SER A 26 0.48 -19.44 -0.35
N ASP A 27 0.08 -20.11 0.73
CA ASP A 27 0.15 -19.61 2.11
C ASP A 27 1.56 -19.20 2.54
N GLY A 28 2.57 -19.94 2.09
CA GLY A 28 3.97 -19.63 2.39
C GLY A 28 4.39 -18.28 1.81
N LEU A 29 4.00 -18.00 0.56
CA LEU A 29 4.29 -16.73 -0.10
C LEU A 29 3.58 -15.56 0.59
N ARG A 30 2.33 -15.76 1.03
CA ARG A 30 1.60 -14.74 1.81
C ARG A 30 2.35 -14.37 3.09
N ARG A 31 2.82 -15.36 3.83
CA ARG A 31 3.57 -15.16 5.09
C ARG A 31 4.92 -14.50 4.87
N ILE A 32 5.66 -14.92 3.83
CA ILE A 32 6.95 -14.28 3.48
C ILE A 32 6.73 -12.81 3.15
N LEU A 33 5.71 -12.48 2.36
CA LEU A 33 5.41 -11.10 1.99
C LEU A 33 4.97 -10.29 3.22
N CYS A 34 4.09 -10.84 4.05
CA CYS A 34 3.70 -10.22 5.32
C CYS A 34 4.92 -9.91 6.20
N ASN A 35 5.83 -10.88 6.41
CA ASN A 35 7.04 -10.70 7.22
C ASN A 35 8.05 -9.70 6.62
N THR A 36 7.93 -9.40 5.33
CA THR A 36 8.76 -8.40 4.66
C THR A 36 8.18 -7.00 4.84
N VAL A 37 6.85 -6.86 4.86
CA VAL A 37 6.14 -5.59 5.07
C VAL A 37 6.07 -5.23 6.55
N VAL A 38 5.96 -6.22 7.43
CA VAL A 38 5.97 -5.99 8.88
C VAL A 38 7.26 -5.26 9.25
N PRO A 39 7.15 -4.08 9.87
CA PRO A 39 8.29 -3.22 10.17
C PRO A 39 9.30 -3.94 11.07
N LYS A 40 10.57 -3.77 10.72
CA LYS A 40 11.72 -4.24 11.50
C LYS A 40 12.48 -3.02 12.02
N GLU A 41 13.31 -3.19 13.04
CA GLU A 41 13.96 -2.07 13.77
C GLU A 41 14.65 -1.05 12.85
N ASP A 42 15.17 -1.47 11.70
CA ASP A 42 15.86 -0.60 10.73
C ASP A 42 15.01 -0.12 9.53
N CYS A 43 13.77 -0.59 9.37
CA CYS A 43 12.96 -0.27 8.20
C CYS A 43 11.45 -0.25 8.48
N ASP A 44 10.86 0.95 8.45
CA ASP A 44 9.40 1.15 8.51
C ASP A 44 8.77 1.21 7.11
N LEU A 45 8.86 0.10 6.37
CA LEU A 45 8.26 -0.01 5.04
C LEU A 45 6.74 0.20 5.10
N LEU A 46 6.08 -0.36 6.11
CA LEU A 46 4.64 -0.24 6.29
C LEU A 46 4.19 1.22 6.47
N GLY A 47 4.82 1.96 7.38
CA GLY A 47 4.52 3.37 7.61
C GLY A 47 4.72 4.19 6.33
N ARG A 48 5.81 3.95 5.59
CA ARG A 48 6.07 4.63 4.31
C ARG A 48 5.02 4.33 3.25
N VAL A 49 4.54 3.08 3.16
CA VAL A 49 3.49 2.71 2.20
C VAL A 49 2.16 3.33 2.61
N LEU A 50 1.81 3.34 3.90
CA LEU A 50 0.60 3.99 4.41
C LEU A 50 0.61 5.49 4.13
N LEU A 51 1.70 6.19 4.46
CA LEU A 51 1.83 7.63 4.25
C LEU A 51 1.90 8.04 2.77
N ALA A 52 2.27 7.12 1.88
CA ALA A 52 2.27 7.37 0.44
C ALA A 52 0.90 7.12 -0.22
N ASP A 53 -0.09 6.59 0.50
CA ASP A 53 -1.33 6.06 -0.09
C ASP A 53 -2.09 7.07 -0.95
N SER A 54 -2.29 8.29 -0.44
CA SER A 54 -2.92 9.41 -1.16
C SER A 54 -2.14 9.86 -2.40
N THR A 55 -0.83 9.63 -2.45
CA THR A 55 0.02 10.00 -3.59
C THR A 55 0.08 8.94 -4.70
N LEU A 56 -0.40 7.72 -4.43
CA LEU A 56 -0.37 6.63 -5.40
C LEU A 56 -1.42 6.83 -6.51
N TRP A 57 -1.11 6.35 -7.72
CA TRP A 57 -2.12 6.20 -8.77
C TRP A 57 -3.27 5.31 -8.30
N LYS A 58 -4.51 5.62 -8.69
CA LYS A 58 -5.71 4.85 -8.30
C LYS A 58 -5.55 3.34 -8.47
N VAL A 59 -4.96 2.90 -9.58
CA VAL A 59 -4.69 1.47 -9.85
C VAL A 59 -3.63 0.89 -8.91
N ALA A 60 -2.55 1.64 -8.64
CA ALA A 60 -1.51 1.23 -7.70
C ALA A 60 -2.08 1.09 -6.28
N ARG A 61 -2.85 2.09 -5.82
CA ARG A 61 -3.54 2.11 -4.52
C ARG A 61 -4.44 0.88 -4.36
N ALA A 62 -5.30 0.62 -5.35
CA ALA A 62 -6.17 -0.55 -5.34
C ALA A 62 -5.39 -1.88 -5.25
N HIS A 63 -4.26 -2.00 -5.97
CA HIS A 63 -3.42 -3.19 -5.88
C HIS A 63 -2.69 -3.31 -4.53
N THR A 64 -2.21 -2.21 -3.95
CA THR A 64 -1.58 -2.20 -2.61
C THR A 64 -2.57 -2.63 -1.54
N HIS A 65 -3.78 -2.06 -1.53
CA HIS A 65 -4.83 -2.44 -0.56
C HIS A 65 -5.22 -3.92 -0.71
N LYS A 66 -5.41 -4.39 -1.94
CA LYS A 66 -5.71 -5.80 -2.21
C LYS A 66 -4.57 -6.71 -1.73
N LEU A 67 -3.31 -6.29 -1.86
CA LEU A 67 -2.16 -7.04 -1.39
C LEU A 67 -2.17 -7.15 0.14
N PHE A 68 -2.46 -6.06 0.85
CA PHE A 68 -2.61 -6.08 2.31
C PHE A 68 -3.74 -7.00 2.76
N MET A 69 -4.91 -6.91 2.10
CA MET A 69 -6.06 -7.78 2.40
C MET A 69 -5.74 -9.26 2.21
N ASN A 70 -5.02 -9.61 1.13
CA ASN A 70 -4.69 -11.00 0.82
C ASN A 70 -3.51 -11.56 1.64
N THR A 71 -2.74 -10.71 2.32
CA THR A 71 -1.51 -11.13 3.02
C THR A 71 -1.52 -10.69 4.47
N MET A 72 -1.13 -9.44 4.72
CA MET A 72 -0.90 -8.87 6.03
C MET A 72 -2.14 -8.95 6.93
N LEU A 73 -3.32 -8.71 6.37
CA LEU A 73 -4.59 -8.76 7.09
C LEU A 73 -5.20 -10.17 7.13
N MET A 74 -4.50 -11.21 6.68
CA MET A 74 -4.85 -12.61 6.94
C MET A 74 -4.01 -13.17 8.09
N ASP A 75 -2.79 -12.65 8.28
CA ASP A 75 -1.87 -13.09 9.34
C ASP A 75 -2.09 -12.30 10.65
N PRO A 76 -2.21 -12.95 11.82
CA PRO A 76 -2.42 -12.24 13.10
C PRO A 76 -1.30 -11.25 13.46
N VAL A 77 -0.04 -11.57 13.15
CA VAL A 77 1.11 -10.69 13.41
C VAL A 77 1.05 -9.49 12.48
N GLY A 78 0.76 -9.74 11.20
CA GLY A 78 0.52 -8.70 10.20
C GLY A 78 -0.61 -7.75 10.60
N LYS A 79 -1.77 -8.27 10.98
CA LYS A 79 -2.92 -7.47 11.46
C LYS A 79 -2.53 -6.55 12.61
N ARG A 80 -1.81 -7.07 13.61
CA ARG A 80 -1.38 -6.29 14.77
C ARG A 80 -0.42 -5.18 14.36
N ALA A 81 0.57 -5.48 13.53
CA ALA A 81 1.53 -4.49 13.04
C ALA A 81 0.83 -3.40 12.21
N PHE A 82 -0.12 -3.79 11.34
CA PHE A 82 -0.96 -2.86 10.58
C PHE A 82 -1.72 -1.91 11.50
N ALA A 83 -2.43 -2.44 12.51
CA ALA A 83 -3.21 -1.63 13.43
C ALA A 83 -2.34 -0.62 14.22
N ILE A 84 -1.16 -1.03 14.67
CA ILE A 84 -0.24 -0.16 15.41
C ILE A 84 0.26 0.98 14.52
N HIS A 85 0.73 0.69 13.31
CA HIS A 85 1.26 1.74 12.42
C HIS A 85 0.15 2.62 11.86
N PHE A 86 -1.00 2.04 11.53
CA PHE A 86 -2.17 2.80 11.08
C PHE A 86 -2.61 3.80 12.15
N THR A 87 -2.73 3.37 13.41
CA THR A 87 -3.11 4.29 14.51
C THR A 87 -2.04 5.33 14.82
N LYS A 88 -0.75 4.96 14.74
CA LYS A 88 0.38 5.90 14.90
C LYS A 88 0.36 7.04 13.87
N HIS A 89 -0.03 6.74 12.62
CA HIS A 89 -0.06 7.72 11.52
C HIS A 89 -1.47 8.25 11.22
N TYR A 90 -2.48 7.88 12.01
CA TYR A 90 -3.89 8.10 11.70
C TYR A 90 -4.23 9.56 11.41
N SER A 91 -3.72 10.49 12.23
CA SER A 91 -4.00 11.92 12.04
C SER A 91 -3.55 12.42 10.66
N GLN A 92 -2.38 11.97 10.20
CA GLN A 92 -1.88 12.37 8.88
C GLN A 92 -2.64 11.66 7.78
N LEU A 93 -2.85 10.34 7.90
CA LEU A 93 -3.62 9.56 6.92
C LEU A 93 -5.03 10.11 6.71
N GLN A 94 -5.68 10.56 7.79
CA GLN A 94 -7.01 11.15 7.71
C GLN A 94 -7.00 12.50 7.00
N THR A 95 -6.03 13.37 7.30
CA THR A 95 -5.88 14.65 6.60
C THR A 95 -5.60 14.44 5.12
N ASP A 96 -4.62 13.59 4.79
CA ASP A 96 -4.22 13.29 3.41
C ASP A 96 -5.38 12.68 2.61
N PHE A 97 -6.22 11.86 3.23
CA PHE A 97 -7.42 11.30 2.61
C PHE A 97 -8.48 12.35 2.30
N VAL A 98 -8.74 13.26 3.25
CA VAL A 98 -9.71 14.35 3.09
C VAL A 98 -9.24 15.32 1.99
N GLU A 99 -7.95 15.63 1.93
CA GLU A 99 -7.37 16.49 0.91
C GLU A 99 -7.44 15.87 -0.50
N ASP A 100 -7.11 14.58 -0.67
CA ASP A 100 -7.22 13.84 -1.95
C ASP A 100 -8.66 13.88 -2.50
N ASP A 101 -9.66 13.74 -1.62
CA ASP A 101 -11.08 13.79 -2.00
C ASP A 101 -11.55 15.21 -2.39
N HIS A 102 -11.06 16.25 -1.72
CA HIS A 102 -11.42 17.63 -2.02
C HIS A 102 -10.76 18.17 -3.31
N GLU A 103 -9.51 17.78 -3.60
CA GLU A 103 -8.88 18.11 -4.90
C GLU A 103 -9.66 17.51 -6.09
N HIS A 104 -10.29 16.35 -5.89
CA HIS A 104 -11.14 15.72 -6.90
C HIS A 104 -12.50 16.41 -7.11
N GLN A 105 -12.99 17.22 -6.17
CA GLN A 105 -14.24 17.99 -6.31
C GLN A 105 -14.04 19.35 -7.00
N CYS A 106 -12.90 19.99 -6.83
CA CYS A 106 -12.62 21.30 -7.45
C CYS A 106 -12.24 21.23 -8.95
N LEU A 107 -11.96 20.04 -9.50
CA LEU A 107 -11.63 19.85 -10.93
C LEU A 107 -12.85 19.52 -11.81
N SER A 108 -14.07 19.65 -11.28
CA SER A 108 -15.33 19.41 -11.99
C SER A 108 -16.15 20.67 -12.32
N GLU A 109 -15.49 21.81 -12.47
CA GLU A 109 -16.07 23.04 -13.06
C GLU A 109 -15.39 23.44 -14.38
#